data_AF-A0A1E4FUP1-F1
#
_entry.id   AF-A0A1E4FUP1-F1
#
_cell.length_a   1.000
_cell.length_b   1.000
_cell.length_c   1.000
_cell.angle_alpha   90.00
_cell.angle_beta   90.00
_cell.angle_gamma   90.00
#
_symmetry.space_group_name_H-M   'P 1'
#
loop_
_entity.id
_entity.type
_entity.pdbx_description
1 polymer ?
#
loop_
_entity_poly.entity_id
_entity_poly.type
_entity_poly.pdbx_seq_one_letter_code
_entity_poly.pdbx_strand_id
1 'polypeptide(L)'
;MKLRLNLVLGACLLTGLLALDTLPALAEPNRVTFPDLDALEHYTTVNRGEVTEHMLTTPEALAAVRAGEPMPDGTHVVLVDYRGGEVFRYFVMQKGAGWGADYDNRTEDWQFQAFHPDQSINLAENAARCMGCHQSRGETEYQFLYNDILEPR
;
A
#
# COMPACT_ATOMS: atom_id res chain seq x y z
N MET A 1 -41.08 -68.44 18.92
CA MET A 1 -39.69 -68.33 19.42
C MET A 1 -38.90 -67.50 18.42
N LYS A 2 -38.26 -66.42 18.90
CA LYS A 2 -37.31 -65.48 18.22
C LYS A 2 -37.86 -64.37 17.28
N LEU A 3 -38.21 -63.27 17.96
CA LEU A 3 -37.93 -61.83 17.75
C LEU A 3 -37.23 -61.29 16.46
N ARG A 4 -37.96 -60.38 15.78
CA ARG A 4 -37.66 -59.04 15.19
C ARG A 4 -36.40 -58.77 14.34
N LEU A 5 -36.60 -58.07 13.20
CA LEU A 5 -35.87 -56.83 12.89
C LEU A 5 -36.65 -55.91 11.93
N ASN A 6 -36.64 -54.61 12.21
CA ASN A 6 -37.38 -53.52 11.54
C ASN A 6 -36.65 -52.99 10.30
N LEU A 7 -37.37 -52.45 9.31
CA LEU A 7 -36.85 -51.36 8.48
C LEU A 7 -37.97 -50.41 8.07
N VAL A 8 -37.86 -49.16 8.54
CA VAL A 8 -38.71 -48.01 8.22
C VAL A 8 -38.23 -47.43 6.89
N LEU A 9 -39.13 -47.31 5.90
CA LEU A 9 -38.88 -46.57 4.67
C LEU A 9 -39.05 -45.07 4.96
N GLY A 10 -37.92 -44.34 5.06
CA GLY A 10 -37.90 -42.89 5.18
C GLY A 10 -37.85 -42.23 3.79
N ALA A 11 -38.80 -41.32 3.53
CA ALA A 11 -38.96 -40.60 2.27
C ALA A 11 -37.80 -39.61 2.02
N CYS A 12 -37.28 -39.59 0.78
CA CYS A 12 -36.33 -38.60 0.30
C CYS A 12 -37.02 -37.25 0.04
N LEU A 13 -36.65 -36.21 0.81
CA LEU A 13 -36.87 -34.81 0.47
C LEU A 13 -35.54 -34.21 0.04
N LEU A 14 -35.41 -33.89 -1.26
CA LEU A 14 -34.28 -33.17 -1.83
C LEU A 14 -34.47 -31.67 -1.60
N THR A 15 -33.81 -31.12 -0.58
CA THR A 15 -33.59 -29.67 -0.44
C THR A 15 -32.27 -29.30 -1.08
N GLY A 16 -32.31 -28.68 -2.26
CA GLY A 16 -31.13 -28.12 -2.92
C GLY A 16 -30.63 -26.88 -2.18
N LEU A 17 -29.42 -26.97 -1.62
CA LEU A 17 -28.71 -25.85 -1.01
C LEU A 17 -27.94 -25.13 -2.13
N LEU A 18 -28.39 -23.94 -2.54
CA LEU A 18 -27.61 -23.04 -3.39
C LEU A 18 -26.49 -22.43 -2.52
N ALA A 19 -25.28 -22.99 -2.61
CA ALA A 19 -24.09 -22.35 -2.08
C ALA A 19 -23.75 -21.15 -2.98
N LEU A 20 -23.92 -19.93 -2.47
CA LEU A 20 -23.25 -18.78 -3.04
C LEU A 20 -21.76 -18.93 -2.71
N ASP A 21 -20.96 -19.32 -3.70
CA ASP A 21 -19.51 -19.32 -3.59
C ASP A 21 -19.03 -17.85 -3.46
N THR A 22 -18.80 -17.41 -2.24
CA THR A 22 -18.07 -16.16 -1.98
C THR A 22 -16.61 -16.41 -2.37
N LEU A 23 -16.22 -15.99 -3.59
CA LEU A 23 -14.81 -15.97 -3.96
C LEU A 23 -14.06 -15.12 -2.91
N PRO A 24 -12.99 -15.66 -2.29
CA PRO A 24 -12.18 -14.86 -1.38
C PRO A 24 -11.58 -13.71 -2.19
N ALA A 25 -11.76 -12.48 -1.71
CA ALA A 25 -10.98 -11.36 -2.22
C ALA A 25 -9.51 -11.67 -1.91
N LEU A 26 -8.71 -11.92 -2.95
CA LEU A 26 -7.26 -12.00 -2.80
C LEU A 26 -6.79 -10.63 -2.31
N ALA A 27 -6.22 -10.58 -1.11
CA ALA A 27 -5.51 -9.39 -0.67
C ALA A 27 -4.42 -9.09 -1.71
N GLU A 28 -4.35 -7.85 -2.19
CA GLU A 28 -3.27 -7.45 -3.09
C GLU A 28 -1.93 -7.80 -2.43
N PRO A 29 -0.93 -8.31 -3.19
CA PRO A 29 0.39 -8.66 -2.68
C PRO A 29 1.20 -7.40 -2.38
N ASN A 30 0.68 -6.57 -1.46
CA ASN A 30 1.32 -5.35 -1.02
C ASN A 30 2.31 -5.68 0.09
N ARG A 31 3.58 -5.36 -0.13
CA ARG A 31 4.69 -5.64 0.78
C ARG A 31 5.17 -4.39 1.52
N VAL A 32 4.54 -3.24 1.29
CA VAL A 32 4.91 -1.98 1.94
C VAL A 32 4.73 -2.08 3.44
N THR A 33 5.78 -1.72 4.19
CA THR A 33 5.76 -1.64 5.65
C THR A 33 5.68 -0.20 6.13
N PHE A 34 5.15 0.01 7.34
CA PHE A 34 5.28 1.29 8.01
C PHE A 34 6.72 1.44 8.53
N PRO A 35 7.46 2.50 8.14
CA PRO A 35 8.85 2.68 8.55
C PRO A 35 8.97 3.28 9.96
N ASP A 36 10.16 3.18 10.55
CA ASP A 36 10.55 4.05 11.67
C ASP A 36 10.72 5.49 11.15
N LEU A 37 9.83 6.39 11.55
CA LEU A 37 9.84 7.77 11.07
C LEU A 37 11.05 8.57 11.57
N ASP A 38 11.62 8.22 12.73
CA ASP A 38 12.78 8.91 13.29
C ASP A 38 14.07 8.60 12.50
N ALA A 39 14.05 7.52 11.71
CA ALA A 39 15.13 7.16 10.80
C ALA A 39 15.03 7.84 9.42
N LEU A 40 13.96 8.60 9.16
CA LEU A 40 13.75 9.29 7.88
C LEU A 40 14.09 10.77 7.98
N GLU A 41 14.49 11.34 6.84
CA GLU A 41 14.77 12.76 6.71
C GLU A 41 13.60 13.48 6.02
N HIS A 42 13.10 14.54 6.66
CA HIS A 42 12.16 15.45 6.02
C HIS A 42 12.87 16.30 4.95
N TYR A 43 12.42 16.23 3.71
CA TYR A 43 13.05 16.94 2.59
C TYR A 43 12.21 18.07 2.00
N THR A 44 10.87 18.03 2.15
CA THR A 44 10.02 19.13 1.68
C THR A 44 8.66 19.14 2.37
N THR A 45 8.08 20.34 2.45
CA THR A 45 6.70 20.56 2.91
C THR A 45 5.84 21.10 1.77
N VAL A 46 4.61 20.60 1.68
CA VAL A 46 3.57 21.11 0.78
C VAL A 46 2.37 21.56 1.59
N ASN A 47 1.90 22.80 1.36
CA ASN A 47 0.70 23.33 2.01
C ASN A 47 -0.41 23.49 0.96
N ARG A 48 -1.60 22.95 1.23
CA ARG A 48 -2.77 22.97 0.33
C ARG A 48 -4.05 23.26 1.13
N GLY A 49 -4.38 24.54 1.28
CA GLY A 49 -5.47 24.95 2.16
C GLY A 49 -5.16 24.56 3.61
N GLU A 50 -6.05 23.79 4.23
CA GLU A 50 -5.92 23.29 5.61
C GLU A 50 -5.01 22.06 5.75
N VAL A 51 -4.45 21.56 4.64
CA VAL A 51 -3.59 20.37 4.62
C VAL A 51 -2.12 20.80 4.60
N THR A 52 -1.34 20.23 5.52
CA THR A 52 0.12 20.31 5.52
C THR A 52 0.69 18.91 5.30
N GLU A 53 1.46 18.72 4.24
CA GLU A 53 2.07 17.46 3.87
C GLU A 53 3.57 17.55 4.15
N HIS A 54 4.06 16.77 5.11
CA HIS A 54 5.50 16.59 5.32
C HIS A 54 5.96 15.39 4.51
N MET A 55 6.96 15.60 3.66
CA MET A 55 7.56 14.53 2.88
C MET A 55 8.88 14.11 3.51
N LEU A 56 8.96 12.82 3.84
CA LEU A 56 10.16 12.20 4.39
C LEU A 56 10.66 11.11 3.46
N THR A 57 11.95 10.85 3.49
CA THR A 57 12.52 9.67 2.83
C THR A 57 13.76 9.17 3.55
N THR A 58 14.18 7.97 3.20
CA THR A 58 15.41 7.34 3.69
C THR A 58 16.65 8.18 3.31
N PRO A 59 17.64 8.40 4.20
CA PRO A 59 18.84 9.20 3.90
C PRO A 59 19.59 8.72 2.65
N GLU A 60 19.67 7.40 2.44
CA GLU A 60 20.30 6.78 1.28
C GLU A 60 19.61 7.19 -0.03
N ALA A 61 18.30 7.40 -0.02
CA ALA A 61 17.55 7.88 -1.19
C ALA A 61 17.90 9.34 -1.51
N LEU A 62 18.03 10.20 -0.50
CA LEU A 62 18.48 11.58 -0.71
C LEU A 62 19.89 11.62 -1.29
N ALA A 63 20.80 10.80 -0.76
CA ALA A 63 22.16 10.71 -1.25
C ALA A 63 22.22 10.23 -2.72
N ALA A 64 21.48 9.18 -3.05
CA ALA A 64 21.42 8.64 -4.41
C ALA A 64 20.89 9.67 -5.41
N VAL A 65 19.77 10.32 -5.10
CA VAL A 65 19.19 11.36 -5.97
C VAL A 65 20.16 12.51 -6.20
N ARG A 66 20.83 13.00 -5.15
CA ARG A 66 21.85 14.07 -5.27
C ARG A 66 23.06 13.65 -6.10
N ALA A 67 23.39 12.36 -6.12
CA ALA A 67 24.45 11.78 -6.95
C ALA A 67 24.01 11.50 -8.39
N GLY A 68 22.71 11.64 -8.71
CA GLY A 68 22.16 11.25 -10.02
C GLY A 68 22.03 9.73 -10.16
N GLU A 69 21.98 9.00 -9.04
CA GLU A 69 21.83 7.55 -8.97
C GLU A 69 20.37 7.17 -8.66
N PRO A 70 19.91 5.98 -9.08
CA PRO A 70 18.59 5.48 -8.72
C PRO A 70 18.48 5.26 -7.22
N MET A 71 17.28 5.42 -6.67
CA MET A 71 17.04 5.12 -5.26
C MET A 71 17.22 3.61 -5.02
N PRO A 72 17.92 3.21 -3.94
CA PRO A 72 18.17 1.80 -3.64
C PRO A 72 16.91 1.07 -3.15
N ASP A 73 16.91 -0.26 -3.24
CA ASP A 73 15.88 -1.09 -2.60
C ASP A 73 15.85 -0.86 -1.10
N GLY A 74 14.65 -0.93 -0.51
CA GLY A 74 14.41 -0.61 0.89
C GLY A 74 14.09 0.87 1.15
N THR A 75 14.24 1.74 0.14
CA THR A 75 13.82 3.15 0.24
C THR A 75 12.35 3.23 0.61
N HIS A 76 12.04 4.05 1.62
CA HIS A 76 10.69 4.51 1.93
C HIS A 76 10.59 5.99 1.61
N VAL A 77 9.53 6.39 0.89
CA VAL A 77 9.11 7.78 0.78
C VAL A 77 7.75 7.90 1.46
N VAL A 78 7.65 8.80 2.42
CA VAL A 78 6.49 8.96 3.30
C VAL A 78 5.91 10.36 3.14
N LEU A 79 4.60 10.43 2.93
CA LEU A 79 3.81 11.65 3.08
C LEU A 79 3.05 11.56 4.40
N VAL A 80 3.31 12.50 5.31
CA VAL A 80 2.53 12.68 6.54
C VAL A 80 1.53 13.81 6.30
N ASP A 81 0.25 13.47 6.22
CA ASP A 81 -0.88 14.39 5.99
C ASP A 81 -1.32 14.92 7.35
N TYR A 82 -1.05 16.20 7.62
CA TYR A 82 -1.53 16.92 8.80
C TYR A 82 -2.76 17.74 8.49
N ARG A 83 -3.73 17.74 9.42
CA ARG A 83 -4.93 18.58 9.38
C ARG A 83 -5.25 19.09 10.77
N GLY A 84 -5.47 20.39 10.90
CA GLY A 84 -5.70 21.01 12.21
C GLY A 84 -4.53 20.82 13.19
N GLY A 85 -3.31 20.59 12.68
CA GLY A 85 -2.11 20.34 13.49
C GLY A 85 -1.93 18.89 13.97
N GLU A 86 -2.84 17.98 13.62
CA GLU A 86 -2.77 16.56 13.97
C GLU A 86 -2.51 15.71 12.74
N VAL A 87 -1.86 14.56 12.92
CA VAL A 87 -1.69 13.58 11.83
C VAL A 87 -3.04 13.00 11.46
N PHE A 88 -3.43 13.17 10.20
CA PHE A 88 -4.65 12.64 9.64
C PHE A 88 -4.45 11.26 8.99
N ARG A 89 -3.33 11.02 8.31
CA ARG A 89 -2.94 9.72 7.73
C ARG A 89 -1.49 9.73 7.23
N TYR A 90 -1.03 8.57 6.82
CA TYR A 90 0.23 8.41 6.08
C TYR A 90 -0.02 7.78 4.71
N PHE A 91 0.74 8.22 3.72
CA PHE A 91 0.98 7.45 2.50
C PHE A 91 2.45 7.08 2.43
N VAL A 92 2.71 5.80 2.20
CA VAL A 92 4.06 5.26 2.09
C VAL A 92 4.20 4.63 0.72
N MET A 93 5.29 4.94 0.02
CA MET A 93 5.77 4.14 -1.08
C MET A 93 7.11 3.52 -0.72
N GLN A 94 7.28 2.25 -1.06
CA GLN A 94 8.49 1.49 -0.78
C GLN A 94 8.99 0.80 -2.03
N LYS A 95 10.30 0.89 -2.27
CA LYS A 95 10.98 0.19 -3.36
C LYS A 95 11.51 -1.16 -2.87
N GLY A 96 11.27 -2.23 -3.62
CA GLY A 96 11.86 -3.52 -3.31
C GLY A 96 12.11 -4.37 -4.55
N ALA A 97 13.27 -5.00 -4.61
CA ALA A 97 13.71 -5.82 -5.75
C ALA A 97 12.63 -6.78 -6.23
N GLY A 98 12.23 -6.62 -7.50
CA GLY A 98 11.26 -7.47 -8.18
C GLY A 98 9.81 -7.31 -7.72
N TRP A 99 9.49 -6.33 -6.87
CA TRP A 99 8.12 -6.13 -6.38
C TRP A 99 7.14 -5.69 -7.46
N GLY A 100 7.65 -5.13 -8.57
CA GLY A 100 6.84 -4.76 -9.72
C GLY A 100 6.27 -5.93 -10.50
N ALA A 101 6.81 -7.14 -10.31
CA ALA A 101 6.35 -8.33 -11.02
C ALA A 101 4.93 -8.76 -10.63
N ASP A 102 4.41 -8.25 -9.52
CA ASP A 102 3.05 -8.55 -9.05
C ASP A 102 1.96 -7.80 -9.82
N TYR A 103 2.32 -6.79 -10.62
CA TYR A 103 1.37 -5.87 -11.25
C TYR A 103 1.65 -5.69 -12.74
N ASP A 104 0.60 -5.73 -13.56
CA ASP A 104 0.70 -5.38 -14.99
C ASP A 104 0.97 -3.88 -15.16
N ASN A 105 0.25 -3.07 -14.39
CA ASN A 105 0.30 -1.62 -14.37
C ASN A 105 1.32 -1.12 -13.33
N ARG A 106 2.55 -1.61 -13.43
CA ARG A 106 3.62 -1.40 -12.42
C ARG A 106 4.23 0.01 -12.45
N THR A 107 4.70 0.43 -11.29
CA THR A 107 5.60 1.58 -11.08
C THR A 107 7.02 1.08 -10.82
N GLU A 108 7.54 0.29 -11.78
CA GLU A 108 8.68 -0.61 -11.53
C GLU A 108 8.51 -1.36 -10.21
N ASP A 109 9.51 -1.32 -9.34
CA ASP A 109 9.58 -2.02 -8.06
C ASP A 109 9.01 -1.22 -6.89
N TRP A 110 8.32 -0.11 -7.16
CA TRP A 110 7.62 0.67 -6.15
C TRP A 110 6.21 0.10 -5.89
N GLN A 111 5.89 -0.09 -4.61
CA GLN A 111 4.53 -0.35 -4.14
C GLN A 111 4.08 0.76 -3.18
N PHE A 112 2.77 0.88 -2.96
CA PHE A 112 2.16 1.98 -2.20
C PHE A 112 1.21 1.45 -1.14
N GLN A 113 1.19 2.04 0.05
CA GLN A 113 0.22 1.71 1.10
C GLN A 113 -0.19 2.95 1.87
N ALA A 114 -1.48 3.02 2.20
CA ALA A 114 -2.02 4.01 3.12
C ALA A 114 -2.11 3.44 4.53
N PHE A 115 -1.84 4.28 5.52
CA PHE A 115 -1.96 3.94 6.94
C PHE A 115 -2.78 4.99 7.67
N HIS A 116 -3.48 4.54 8.71
CA HIS A 116 -4.18 5.39 9.67
C HIS A 116 -3.17 6.15 10.57
N PRO A 117 -3.59 7.18 11.32
CA PRO A 117 -2.73 7.88 12.28
C PRO A 117 -2.09 6.97 13.33
N ASP A 118 -2.76 5.86 13.69
CA ASP A 118 -2.24 4.83 14.60
C ASP A 118 -1.30 3.83 13.92
N GLN A 119 -0.89 4.10 12.67
CA GLN A 119 0.02 3.31 11.86
C GLN A 119 -0.54 1.95 11.41
N SER A 120 -1.81 1.67 11.67
CA SER A 120 -2.48 0.50 11.11
C SER A 120 -2.76 0.67 9.61
N ILE A 121 -2.75 -0.43 8.86
CA ILE A 121 -3.04 -0.41 7.43
C ILE A 121 -4.47 0.08 7.20
N ASN A 122 -4.63 1.07 6.31
CA ASN A 122 -5.93 1.53 5.88
C ASN A 122 -6.42 0.71 4.68
N LEU A 123 -7.27 -0.28 4.95
CA LEU A 123 -7.84 -1.17 3.92
C LEU A 123 -8.97 -0.54 3.09
N ALA A 124 -9.44 0.66 3.47
CA ALA A 124 -10.43 1.40 2.66
C ALA A 124 -9.79 2.14 1.48
N GLU A 125 -8.45 2.26 1.48
CA GLU A 125 -7.66 2.86 0.42
C GLU A 125 -7.16 1.77 -0.54
N ASN A 126 -7.24 2.04 -1.85
CA ASN A 126 -6.80 1.11 -2.88
C ASN A 126 -5.39 1.50 -3.39
N ALA A 127 -4.40 0.63 -3.17
CA ALA A 127 -3.01 0.84 -3.60
C ALA A 127 -2.86 0.93 -5.13
N ALA A 128 -3.69 0.24 -5.91
CA ALA A 128 -3.67 0.30 -7.37
C ALA A 128 -3.99 1.70 -7.92
N ARG A 129 -4.80 2.50 -7.21
CA ARG A 129 -5.03 3.91 -7.55
C ARG A 129 -3.75 4.73 -7.43
N CYS A 130 -2.95 4.49 -6.39
CA CYS A 130 -1.70 5.19 -6.16
C CYS A 130 -0.73 4.93 -7.32
N MET A 131 -0.52 3.66 -7.68
CA MET A 131 0.31 3.28 -8.83
C MET A 131 -0.16 3.94 -10.12
N GLY A 132 -1.48 3.92 -10.40
CA GLY A 132 -2.03 4.50 -11.63
C GLY A 132 -1.76 6.00 -11.78
N CYS A 133 -1.86 6.78 -10.71
CA CYS A 133 -1.53 8.21 -10.76
C CYS A 133 -0.01 8.46 -10.89
N HIS A 134 0.80 7.62 -10.25
CA HIS A 134 2.26 7.77 -10.21
C HIS A 134 2.99 7.25 -11.45
N GLN A 135 2.38 6.36 -12.24
CA GLN A 135 2.98 5.79 -13.45
C GLN A 135 3.58 6.82 -14.43
N SER A 136 2.94 7.98 -14.58
CA SER A 136 3.41 9.05 -15.47
C SER A 136 4.74 9.68 -15.05
N ARG A 137 5.28 9.32 -13.87
CA ARG A 137 6.47 9.90 -13.25
C ARG A 137 7.69 8.95 -13.28
N GLY A 138 7.78 8.07 -14.27
CA GLY A 138 8.89 7.10 -14.39
C GLY A 138 10.28 7.74 -14.39
N GLU A 139 10.45 8.91 -15.03
CA GLU A 139 11.74 9.63 -15.06
C GLU A 139 12.17 10.18 -13.68
N THR A 140 11.25 10.28 -12.74
CA THR A 140 11.49 10.82 -11.40
C THR A 140 11.18 9.79 -10.32
N GLU A 141 11.54 8.52 -10.58
CA GLU A 141 11.36 7.40 -9.64
C GLU A 141 9.92 7.32 -9.10
N TYR A 142 8.96 7.59 -9.99
CA TYR A 142 7.52 7.62 -9.72
C TYR A 142 7.09 8.65 -8.65
N GLN A 143 7.90 9.67 -8.35
CA GLN A 143 7.61 10.67 -7.31
C GLN A 143 7.28 12.05 -7.89
N PHE A 144 6.26 12.70 -7.34
CA PHE A 144 5.86 14.05 -7.76
C PHE A 144 6.78 15.16 -7.26
N LEU A 145 7.44 14.94 -6.11
CA LEU A 145 8.26 15.92 -5.40
C LEU A 145 9.76 15.57 -5.45
N TYR A 146 10.16 14.71 -6.39
CA TYR A 146 11.56 14.30 -6.58
C TYR A 146 12.51 15.50 -6.68
N ASN A 147 12.15 16.52 -7.44
CA ASN A 147 13.00 17.69 -7.66
C ASN A 147 13.21 18.52 -6.39
N ASP A 148 12.31 18.47 -5.40
CA ASP A 148 12.50 19.19 -4.14
C ASP A 148 13.68 18.61 -3.33
N ILE A 149 14.15 17.39 -3.63
CA ILE A 149 15.39 16.84 -3.07
C ILE A 149 16.60 17.62 -3.61
N LEU A 150 16.61 17.91 -4.92
CA LEU A 150 17.69 18.60 -5.61
C LEU A 150 17.65 20.11 -5.40
N GLU A 151 16.44 20.67 -5.35
CA GLU A 151 16.15 22.09 -5.23
C GLU A 151 15.19 22.33 -4.06
N PRO A 152 15.68 22.28 -2.80
CA PRO A 152 14.84 22.48 -1.62
C PRO A 152 14.19 23.87 -1.61
N ARG A 153 12.91 23.92 -1.21
CA ARG A 153 12.09 25.14 -1.15
C ARG A 153 12.14 25.85 0.20
#